data_AF-A0A2N8NZ38-F1
#
_entry.id   AF-A0A2N8NZ38-F1
#
_cell.length_a   1.000
_cell.length_b   1.000
_cell.length_c   1.000
_cell.angle_alpha   90.00
_cell.angle_beta   90.00
_cell.angle_gamma   90.00
#
_symmetry.space_group_name_H-M   'P 1'
#
loop_
_entity.id
_entity.type
_entity.pdbx_description
1 polymer ?
#
loop_
_entity_poly.entity_id
_entity_poly.type
_entity_poly.pdbx_seq_one_letter_code
_entity_poly.pdbx_strand_id
1 'polypeptide(L)' 'MEVPRYRRKAAEMRQVFERIDRDRTEIIVQYKAGDALGYLAQQYDVDRHRMKRFLIDWDVPLRTRASATRKHHP' A
#
# COMPACT_ATOMS: atom_id res chain seq x y z
N MET A 1 -5.89 33.00 -0.70
CA MET A 1 -5.53 32.26 0.54
C MET A 1 -4.67 31.07 0.15
N GLU A 2 -3.36 31.14 0.39
CA GLU A 2 -2.50 29.96 0.26
C GLU A 2 -2.77 29.02 1.44
N VAL A 3 -3.39 27.87 1.15
CA VAL A 3 -3.51 26.80 2.13
C VAL A 3 -2.10 26.26 2.42
N PRO A 4 -1.63 26.21 3.69
CA PRO A 4 -0.30 25.70 4.05
C PRO A 4 -0.05 24.32 3.44
N ARG A 5 1.15 24.08 2.90
CA ARG A 5 1.54 22.82 2.22
C ARG A 5 1.26 21.56 3.06
N TYR A 6 1.24 21.68 4.38
CA TYR A 6 0.86 20.59 5.30
C TYR A 6 -0.62 20.19 5.23
N ARG A 7 -1.54 21.14 5.01
CA ARG A 7 -2.99 20.88 4.99
C ARG A 7 -3.43 20.24 3.66
N ARG A 8 -2.73 20.56 2.56
CA ARG A 8 -2.96 19.93 1.24
C ARG A 8 -2.62 18.44 1.27
N LYS A 9 -1.46 18.09 1.86
CA LYS A 9 -1.05 16.70 2.07
C LYS A 9 -2.05 15.86 2.85
N ALA A 10 -2.77 16.45 3.81
CA ALA A 10 -3.74 15.70 4.63
C ALA A 10 -5.02 15.31 3.84
N ALA A 11 -5.52 16.23 3.00
CA ALA A 11 -6.70 15.97 2.16
C ALA A 11 -6.38 15.00 1.01
N GLU A 12 -5.22 15.16 0.38
CA GLU A 12 -4.71 14.25 -0.66
C GLU A 12 -4.55 12.83 -0.09
N MET A 13 -3.98 12.72 1.12
CA MET A 13 -3.78 11.43 1.78
C MET A 13 -5.09 10.73 2.16
N ARG A 14 -6.16 11.49 2.44
CA ARG A 14 -7.48 10.90 2.71
C ARG A 14 -8.04 10.19 1.47
N GLN A 15 -7.94 10.81 0.30
CA GLN A 15 -8.41 10.19 -0.95
C GLN A 15 -7.60 8.94 -1.29
N VAL A 16 -6.29 8.98 -1.05
CA VAL A 16 -5.41 7.81 -1.21
C VAL A 16 -5.85 6.67 -0.28
N PHE A 17 -6.17 6.98 0.97
CA PHE A 17 -6.61 5.97 1.95
C PHE A 17 -7.97 5.39 1.61
N GLU A 18 -8.93 6.22 1.20
CA GLU A 18 -10.25 5.76 0.74
C GLU A 18 -10.12 4.86 -0.50
N ARG A 19 -9.18 5.16 -1.41
CA ARG A 19 -8.89 4.31 -2.56
C ARG A 19 -8.25 2.98 -2.14
N ILE A 20 -7.26 3.01 -1.24
CA ILE A 20 -6.61 1.79 -0.72
C ILE A 20 -7.63 0.89 -0.01
N ASP A 21 -8.54 1.46 0.78
CA ASP A 21 -9.57 0.69 1.46
C ASP A 21 -10.61 0.11 0.50
N ARG A 22 -10.99 0.87 -0.54
CA ARG A 22 -11.86 0.36 -1.62
C ARG A 22 -11.21 -0.81 -2.36
N ASP A 23 -9.92 -0.70 -2.67
CA ASP A 23 -9.17 -1.70 -3.43
C ASP A 23 -8.57 -2.80 -2.52
N ARG A 24 -8.93 -2.83 -1.23
CA ARG A 24 -8.37 -3.73 -0.21
C ARG A 24 -8.30 -5.18 -0.68
N THR A 25 -9.39 -5.72 -1.22
CA THR A 25 -9.45 -7.11 -1.68
C THR A 25 -8.44 -7.37 -2.79
N GLU A 26 -8.30 -6.44 -3.74
CA GLU A 26 -7.36 -6.55 -4.85
C GLU A 26 -5.91 -6.50 -4.36
N ILE A 27 -5.58 -5.55 -3.48
CA ILE A 27 -4.25 -5.43 -2.87
C ILE A 27 -3.88 -6.73 -2.13
N ILE A 28 -4.82 -7.33 -1.40
CA ILE A 28 -4.59 -8.59 -0.69
C ILE A 28 -4.35 -9.74 -1.68
N VAL A 29 -5.12 -9.81 -2.77
CA VAL A 29 -4.95 -10.84 -3.81
C VAL A 29 -3.58 -10.72 -4.47
N GLN A 30 -3.21 -9.52 -4.91
CA GLN A 30 -1.91 -9.24 -5.52
C GLN A 30 -0.76 -9.55 -4.56
N TYR A 31 -0.87 -9.09 -3.30
CA TYR A 31 0.10 -9.39 -2.26
C TYR A 31 0.22 -10.90 -2.02
N LYS A 32 -0.89 -11.65 -1.98
CA LYS A 32 -0.87 -13.11 -1.82
C LYS A 32 -0.38 -13.85 -3.07
N ALA A 33 -0.54 -13.27 -4.27
CA ALA A 33 -0.12 -13.87 -5.54
C ALA A 33 1.41 -13.84 -5.75
N GLY A 34 2.11 -12.91 -5.09
CA GLY A 34 3.55 -12.78 -5.30
C GLY A 34 4.05 -11.36 -5.18
N ASP A 35 3.18 -10.37 -5.33
CA ASP A 35 3.63 -9.02 -5.59
C ASP A 35 4.38 -8.41 -4.41
N ALA A 36 5.44 -7.68 -4.76
CA ALA A 36 6.29 -7.07 -3.77
C ALA A 36 5.55 -5.92 -3.08
N LEU A 37 5.74 -5.79 -1.76
CA LEU A 37 5.16 -4.70 -1.00
C LEU A 37 5.54 -3.32 -1.55
N GLY A 38 6.74 -3.18 -2.11
CA GLY A 38 7.20 -1.94 -2.74
C GLY A 38 6.51 -1.64 -4.09
N TYR A 39 6.07 -2.67 -4.81
CA TYR A 39 5.28 -2.50 -6.04
C TYR A 39 3.88 -1.98 -5.70
N LEU A 40 3.20 -2.63 -4.75
CA LEU A 40 1.89 -2.17 -4.25
C LEU A 40 1.99 -0.75 -3.69
N ALA A 41 3.03 -0.43 -2.92
CA ALA A 41 3.22 0.90 -2.37
C ALA A 41 3.34 1.98 -3.48
N GLN A 42 4.08 1.70 -4.56
CA GLN A 42 4.21 2.61 -5.70
C GLN A 42 2.90 2.81 -6.46
N GLN A 43 2.11 1.75 -6.66
CA GLN A 43 0.83 1.82 -7.36
C GLN A 43 -0.16 2.79 -6.70
N TYR A 44 -0.09 2.92 -5.38
CA TYR A 44 -0.96 3.77 -4.57
C TYR A 44 -0.29 5.06 -4.10
N ASP A 45 0.91 5.37 -4.58
CA ASP A 45 1.72 6.53 -4.19
C ASP A 45 1.87 6.67 -2.65
N VAL A 46 2.11 5.54 -1.98
CA VAL A 46 2.39 5.49 -0.55
C VAL A 46 3.77 4.92 -0.30
N ASP A 47 4.33 5.22 0.88
CA ASP A 47 5.55 4.56 1.30
C ASP A 47 5.29 3.10 1.69
N ARG A 48 6.35 2.29 1.61
CA ARG A 48 6.29 0.86 1.93
C ARG A 48 5.84 0.60 3.38
N HIS A 49 6.14 1.51 4.31
CA HIS A 49 5.77 1.34 5.72
C HIS A 49 4.26 1.53 5.91
N ARG A 50 3.63 2.47 5.19
CA ARG A 50 2.16 2.61 5.14
C ARG A 50 1.50 1.39 4.53
N MET A 51 1.97 0.93 3.37
CA MET A 51 1.41 -0.28 2.75
C MET A 51 1.55 -1.51 3.67
N LYS A 52 2.68 -1.65 4.36
CA LYS A 52 2.87 -2.67 5.41
C LYS A 52 1.80 -2.55 6.49
N ARG A 53 1.52 -1.33 6.94
CA ARG A 53 0.57 -1.06 8.02
C ARG A 53 -0.84 -1.44 7.62
N PHE A 54 -1.27 -1.10 6.40
CA PHE A 54 -2.56 -1.54 5.87
C PHE A 54 -2.71 -3.06 5.89
N LEU A 55 -1.70 -3.80 5.41
CA LEU A 55 -1.74 -5.26 5.45
C LEU A 55 -1.86 -5.81 6.89
N ILE A 56 -1.15 -5.22 7.86
CA ILE A 56 -1.27 -5.60 9.28
C ILE A 56 -2.66 -5.29 9.82
N ASP A 57 -3.16 -4.07 9.59
CA ASP A 57 -4.47 -3.62 10.07
C ASP A 57 -5.61 -4.45 9.44
N TRP A 58 -5.35 -5.07 8.28
CA TRP A 58 -6.25 -5.99 7.60
C TRP A 58 -6.06 -7.46 7.96
N ASP A 59 -5.24 -7.76 8.95
CA ASP A 59 -4.91 -9.11 9.42
C ASP A 59 -4.30 -10.00 8.32
N VAL A 60 -3.51 -9.40 7.42
CA VAL A 60 -2.78 -10.10 6.36
C VAL A 60 -1.37 -10.41 6.86
N PRO A 61 -1.00 -11.70 7.00
CA PRO A 61 0.33 -12.07 7.48
C PRO A 61 1.41 -11.54 6.55
N LEU A 62 2.40 -10.87 7.14
CA LEU A 62 3.55 -10.40 6.39
C LEU A 62 4.45 -11.56 5.99
N ARG A 63 4.79 -11.62 4.71
CA ARG A 63 5.75 -12.58 4.18
C ARG A 63 7.12 -12.34 4.81
N THR A 64 7.61 -13.33 5.52
CA THR A 64 9.00 -13.37 5.98
C THR A 64 9.91 -13.59 4.77
N ARG A 65 11.21 -13.28 4.90
CA ARG A 65 12.20 -13.43 3.82
C ARG A 65 12.22 -14.84 3.20
N ALA A 66 11.76 -15.86 3.92
CA ALA A 66 11.69 -17.24 3.46
C ALA A 66 10.61 -17.49 2.39
N SER A 67 9.56 -16.66 2.32
CA SER A 67 8.41 -16.86 1.41
C SER A 67 8.40 -15.91 0.20
N ALA A 68 9.40 -15.04 0.06
CA ALA A 68 9.49 -14.10 -1.04
C ALA A 68 10.03 -14.80 -2.30
N THR A 69 9.16 -15.51 -3.01
CA THR A 69 9.43 -15.85 -4.41
C THR A 69 9.50 -14.52 -5.19
N ARG A 70 10.71 -14.12 -5.58
CA ARG A 70 10.93 -12.92 -6.40
C ARG A 70 10.27 -13.11 -7.76
N LYS A 71 9.00 -12.74 -7.89
CA LYS A 71 8.41 -12.42 -9.19
C LYS A 71 8.77 -10.98 -9.50
N HIS A 72 9.85 -10.79 -10.25
CA HIS A 72 10.13 -9.51 -10.89
C HIS A 72 9.21 -9.46 -12.11
N HIS A 73 8.14 -8.67 -12.05
CA HIS A 73 7.41 -8.35 -13.27
C HIS A 73 8.35 -7.47 -14.12
N PRO A 74 8.69 -7.89 -15.36
CA PRO A 74 9.63 -7.21 -16.23
C PRO A 74 9.09 -5.89 -16.78
#